data_AF-A0A7X4CYQ4-F1
#
_entry.id   AF-A0A7X4CYQ4-F1
#
_cell.length_a   1.000
_cell.length_b   1.000
_cell.length_c   1.000
_cell.angle_alpha   90.00
_cell.angle_beta   90.00
_cell.angle_gamma   90.00
#
_symmetry.space_group_name_H-M   'P 1'
#
loop_
_entity.id
_entity.type
_entity.pdbx_description
1 polymer ?
#
loop_
_entity_poly.entity_id
_entity_poly.type
_entity_poly.pdbx_seq_one_letter_code
_entity_poly.pdbx_strand_id
1 'polypeptide(L)'
;MEAENSPLRDIVGRKLMLEYDIGSAQNGDASFPGMFLRPGERPIVGAAGQANDVGAVVDALVSCVGWEINEAQRENVERAYLAQPEDTRMDSFGVFPSRSREIRLAIMGFKSQKDLGSYLENTGWPGRIPAVDSVISRFRERVPIIRTGVNIDVGEQGLGPTLGLTLIVKQRYTKDSRYWLDGLTDWDPFLDALSHEDIVVPEKLAALAGWVSKPTPLFAKSGRFVLLRGIHHIKLVVSGNRLQKAKAYVFMVLSGAVSF
;
A
#
# COMPACT_ATOMS: atom_id res chain seq x y z
N MET A 1 -7.01 -27.99 13.27
CA MET A 1 -5.72 -27.36 13.65
C MET A 1 -6.03 -26.23 14.58
N GLU A 2 -5.49 -26.22 15.80
CA GLU A 2 -5.68 -25.10 16.73
C GLU A 2 -4.95 -23.87 16.19
N ALA A 3 -5.62 -22.71 16.23
CA ALA A 3 -5.11 -21.44 15.67
C ALA A 3 -3.83 -20.93 16.35
N GLU A 4 -3.43 -21.52 17.48
CA GLU A 4 -2.24 -21.12 18.23
C GLU A 4 -0.93 -21.53 17.57
N ASN A 5 -0.92 -22.61 16.76
CA ASN A 5 0.27 -23.13 16.09
C ASN A 5 0.26 -22.93 14.57
N SER A 6 -0.50 -21.94 14.07
CA SER A 6 -0.58 -21.67 12.64
C SER A 6 0.69 -20.95 12.15
N PRO A 7 1.42 -21.49 11.14
CA PRO A 7 2.57 -20.79 10.54
C PRO A 7 2.21 -19.39 10.02
N LEU A 8 0.97 -19.20 9.59
CA LEU A 8 0.48 -17.90 9.12
C LEU A 8 0.54 -16.84 10.22
N ARG A 9 0.25 -17.22 11.48
CA ARG A 9 0.30 -16.30 12.62
C ARG A 9 1.72 -15.76 12.86
N ASP A 10 2.74 -16.57 12.64
CA ASP A 10 4.14 -16.15 12.78
C ASP A 10 4.61 -15.26 11.61
N ILE A 11 3.93 -15.35 10.47
CA ILE A 11 4.21 -14.53 9.29
C ILE A 11 3.50 -13.17 9.38
N VAL A 12 2.18 -13.15 9.59
CA VAL A 12 1.33 -11.94 9.47
C VAL A 12 0.75 -11.43 10.80
N GLY A 13 1.00 -12.14 11.89
CA GLY A 13 0.46 -11.79 13.21
C GLY A 13 -1.05 -11.98 13.29
N ARG A 14 -1.74 -11.02 13.92
CA ARG A 14 -3.18 -11.08 14.23
C ARG A 14 -4.01 -10.01 13.52
N LYS A 15 -3.49 -9.39 12.46
CA LYS A 15 -4.13 -8.23 11.81
C LYS A 15 -4.64 -8.62 10.42
N LEU A 16 -5.95 -8.46 10.21
CA LEU A 16 -6.60 -8.48 8.91
C LEU A 16 -7.07 -7.05 8.59
N MET A 17 -6.78 -6.59 7.39
CA MET A 17 -7.28 -5.29 6.90
C MET A 17 -8.38 -5.52 5.87
N LEU A 18 -9.45 -4.73 5.98
CA LEU A 18 -10.56 -4.73 5.05
C LEU A 18 -10.66 -3.37 4.35
N GLU A 19 -10.75 -3.37 3.02
CA GLU A 19 -10.94 -2.17 2.19
C GLU A 19 -12.35 -2.18 1.61
N TYR A 20 -13.18 -1.24 2.04
CA TYR A 20 -14.53 -1.02 1.50
C TYR A 20 -14.51 0.14 0.52
N ASP A 21 -15.10 -0.07 -0.65
CA ASP A 21 -15.42 1.03 -1.55
C ASP A 21 -16.70 1.71 -1.06
N ILE A 22 -16.60 2.97 -0.65
CA ILE A 22 -17.77 3.74 -0.23
C ILE A 22 -18.54 4.17 -1.48
N GLY A 23 -19.84 3.84 -1.52
CA GLY A 23 -20.72 4.22 -2.63
C GLY A 23 -20.57 3.38 -3.90
N SER A 24 -19.88 2.24 -3.85
CA SER A 24 -19.73 1.34 -5.00
C SER A 24 -20.85 0.31 -5.16
N ALA A 25 -21.75 0.19 -4.17
CA ALA A 25 -22.90 -0.70 -4.26
C ALA A 25 -23.79 -0.25 -5.42
N GLN A 26 -23.73 -0.99 -6.53
CA GLN A 26 -24.69 -0.81 -7.62
C GLN A 26 -25.96 -1.54 -7.21
N ASN A 27 -27.11 -0.84 -7.26
CA ASN A 27 -28.43 -1.43 -7.03
C ASN A 27 -28.64 -2.11 -5.66
N GLY A 28 -27.81 -1.81 -4.65
CA GLY A 28 -27.92 -2.41 -3.33
C GLY A 28 -27.28 -3.80 -3.19
N ASP A 29 -26.58 -4.28 -4.21
CA ASP A 29 -25.86 -5.55 -4.14
C ASP A 29 -24.68 -5.46 -3.15
N ALA A 30 -24.51 -6.54 -2.37
CA ALA A 30 -23.42 -6.64 -1.42
C ALA A 30 -22.08 -6.77 -2.17
N SER A 31 -21.22 -5.76 -2.05
CA SER A 31 -19.83 -5.84 -2.49
C SER A 31 -18.97 -6.39 -1.34
N PHE A 32 -18.30 -7.52 -1.57
CA PHE A 32 -17.26 -8.00 -0.67
C PHE A 32 -16.11 -6.98 -0.60
N PRO A 33 -15.54 -6.75 0.60
CA PRO A 33 -14.38 -5.86 0.74
C PRO A 33 -13.13 -6.47 0.13
N GLY A 34 -12.16 -5.62 -0.22
CA GLY A 34 -10.79 -6.06 -0.39
C GLY A 34 -10.24 -6.57 0.94
N MET A 35 -9.48 -7.66 0.92
CA MET A 35 -8.90 -8.26 2.12
C MET A 35 -7.38 -8.22 2.02
N PHE A 36 -6.70 -7.86 3.10
CA PHE A 36 -5.25 -7.77 3.11
C PHE A 36 -4.62 -8.35 4.37
N LEU A 37 -3.52 -9.06 4.17
CA LEU A 37 -2.62 -9.50 5.22
C LEU A 37 -1.30 -8.74 5.09
N ARG A 38 -0.67 -8.43 6.23
CA ARG A 38 0.60 -7.72 6.29
C ARG A 38 1.58 -8.55 7.11
N PRO A 39 2.83 -8.73 6.65
CA PRO A 39 3.85 -9.34 7.50
C PRO A 39 3.94 -8.63 8.86
N GLY A 40 4.09 -9.43 9.91
CA GLY A 40 4.13 -8.98 11.30
C GLY A 40 5.49 -8.39 11.68
N GLU A 41 6.01 -8.78 12.85
CA GLU A 41 7.31 -8.31 13.33
C GLU A 41 8.47 -8.85 12.49
N ARG A 42 8.28 -10.03 11.86
CA ARG A 42 9.22 -10.63 10.92
C ARG A 42 8.87 -10.17 9.50
N PRO A 43 9.62 -9.22 8.90
CA PRO A 43 9.37 -8.80 7.53
C PRO A 43 9.65 -9.95 6.54
N ILE A 44 8.96 -9.91 5.40
CA ILE A 44 9.32 -10.71 4.23
C ILE A 44 10.15 -9.80 3.32
N VAL A 45 11.46 -10.06 3.23
CA VAL A 45 12.39 -9.25 2.44
C VAL A 45 12.72 -9.93 1.11
N GLY A 46 13.11 -9.11 0.13
CA GLY A 46 13.49 -9.60 -1.20
C GLY A 46 14.65 -10.59 -1.14
N ALA A 47 14.61 -11.62 -1.99
CA ALA A 47 15.68 -12.61 -2.18
C ALA A 47 16.16 -13.39 -0.91
N ALA A 48 15.51 -13.27 0.25
CA ALA A 48 15.92 -13.94 1.50
C ALA A 48 15.40 -15.39 1.66
N GLY A 49 15.05 -16.08 0.57
CA GLY A 49 14.59 -17.47 0.62
C GLY A 49 13.23 -17.65 1.33
N GLN A 50 12.39 -16.61 1.40
CA GLN A 50 11.09 -16.64 2.08
C GLN A 50 9.91 -16.93 1.13
N ALA A 51 10.15 -17.62 0.01
CA ALA A 51 9.12 -17.94 -0.98
C ALA A 51 7.97 -18.78 -0.37
N ASN A 52 8.27 -19.68 0.57
CA ASN A 52 7.26 -20.44 1.31
C ASN A 52 6.36 -19.56 2.18
N ASP A 53 6.90 -18.50 2.80
CA ASP A 53 6.10 -17.55 3.57
C ASP A 53 5.12 -16.80 2.65
N VAL A 54 5.61 -16.37 1.47
CA VAL A 54 4.78 -15.72 0.45
C VAL A 54 3.64 -16.64 0.01
N GLY A 55 3.96 -17.90 -0.31
CA GLY A 55 2.97 -18.91 -0.66
C GLY A 55 1.91 -19.09 0.43
N ALA A 56 2.33 -19.27 1.68
CA ALA A 56 1.41 -19.44 2.80
C ALA A 56 0.46 -18.25 3.01
N VAL A 57 0.95 -17.02 2.84
CA VAL A 57 0.10 -15.81 2.96
C VAL A 57 -0.90 -15.71 1.81
N VAL A 58 -0.47 -16.02 0.58
CA VAL A 58 -1.34 -16.02 -0.60
C VAL A 58 -2.41 -17.09 -0.49
N ASP A 59 -2.03 -18.33 -0.14
CA ASP A 59 -2.97 -19.45 0.05
C ASP A 59 -4.05 -19.10 1.08
N ALA A 60 -3.66 -18.47 2.19
CA ALA A 60 -4.60 -18.02 3.21
C ALA A 60 -5.58 -16.96 2.67
N LEU A 61 -5.09 -15.96 1.94
CA LEU A 61 -5.92 -14.91 1.36
C LEU A 61 -6.93 -15.46 0.34
N VAL A 62 -6.49 -16.31 -0.57
CA VAL A 62 -7.36 -16.88 -1.61
C VAL A 62 -8.39 -17.84 -0.99
N SER A 63 -8.00 -18.59 0.05
CA SER A 63 -8.90 -19.45 0.83
C SER A 63 -10.02 -18.64 1.51
N CYS A 64 -9.71 -17.46 2.08
CA CYS A 64 -10.70 -16.58 2.70
C CYS A 64 -11.81 -16.11 1.73
N VAL A 65 -11.54 -16.08 0.43
CA VAL A 65 -12.49 -15.68 -0.61
C VAL A 65 -12.97 -16.85 -1.47
N GLY A 66 -12.65 -18.08 -1.09
CA GLY A 66 -13.07 -19.30 -1.81
C GLY A 66 -12.45 -19.44 -3.21
N TRP A 67 -11.27 -18.88 -3.44
CA TRP A 67 -10.56 -18.99 -4.69
C TRP A 67 -9.57 -20.16 -4.70
N GLU A 68 -9.43 -20.78 -5.86
CA GLU A 68 -8.35 -21.71 -6.17
C GLU A 68 -7.28 -20.99 -7.00
N ILE A 69 -6.02 -21.14 -6.59
CA ILE A 69 -4.87 -20.62 -7.31
C ILE A 69 -4.33 -21.71 -8.24
N ASN A 70 -4.12 -21.38 -9.51
CA ASN A 70 -3.49 -22.30 -10.46
C ASN A 70 -1.95 -22.16 -10.45
N GLU A 71 -1.26 -23.10 -11.11
CA GLU A 71 0.20 -23.15 -11.16
C GLU A 71 0.81 -21.86 -11.73
N ALA A 72 0.28 -21.35 -12.84
CA ALA A 72 0.75 -20.12 -13.47
C ALA A 72 0.64 -18.89 -12.55
N GLN A 73 -0.47 -18.73 -11.83
CA GLN A 73 -0.62 -17.66 -10.83
C GLN A 73 0.42 -17.78 -9.72
N ARG A 74 0.68 -19.01 -9.26
CA ARG A 74 1.65 -19.30 -8.19
C ARG A 74 3.07 -18.96 -8.64
N GLU A 75 3.45 -19.39 -9.83
CA GLU A 75 4.75 -19.06 -10.46
C GLU A 75 4.92 -17.56 -10.67
N ASN A 76 3.85 -16.85 -11.08
CA ASN A 76 3.92 -15.40 -11.26
C ASN A 76 4.10 -14.64 -9.94
N VAL A 77 3.44 -15.10 -8.86
CA VAL A 77 3.65 -14.55 -7.50
C VAL A 77 5.08 -14.80 -7.04
N GLU A 78 5.59 -16.02 -7.24
CA GLU A 78 6.95 -16.38 -6.88
C GLU A 78 7.98 -15.55 -7.68
N ARG A 79 7.80 -15.42 -9.00
CA ARG A 79 8.64 -14.55 -9.84
C ARG A 79 8.64 -13.12 -9.34
N ALA A 80 7.46 -12.58 -8.99
CA ALA A 80 7.33 -11.24 -8.44
C ALA A 80 8.04 -11.07 -7.08
N TYR A 81 8.07 -12.13 -6.25
CA TYR A 81 8.81 -12.15 -4.99
C TYR A 81 10.33 -12.23 -5.23
N LEU A 82 10.80 -13.16 -6.07
CA LEU A 82 12.21 -13.43 -6.31
C LEU A 82 12.92 -12.29 -7.05
N ALA A 83 12.20 -11.53 -7.87
CA ALA A 83 12.75 -10.36 -8.55
C ALA A 83 13.01 -9.16 -7.62
N GLN A 84 12.51 -9.18 -6.38
CA GLN A 84 12.70 -8.08 -5.43
C GLN A 84 14.18 -7.87 -5.07
N PRO A 85 14.66 -6.62 -5.04
CA PRO A 85 15.96 -6.31 -4.43
C PRO A 85 15.98 -6.65 -2.92
N GLU A 86 17.12 -7.07 -2.39
CA GLU A 86 17.31 -7.51 -0.99
C GLU A 86 16.84 -6.48 0.06
N ASP A 87 17.00 -5.19 -0.26
CA ASP A 87 16.62 -4.07 0.61
C ASP A 87 15.13 -3.67 0.54
N THR A 88 14.33 -4.40 -0.24
CA THR A 88 12.89 -4.21 -0.33
C THR A 88 12.14 -5.24 0.50
N ARG A 89 10.86 -4.97 0.76
CA ARG A 89 10.02 -5.87 1.55
C ARG A 89 8.59 -5.89 1.03
N MET A 90 7.94 -7.03 1.21
CA MET A 90 6.49 -7.15 1.06
C MET A 90 5.81 -6.46 2.25
N ASP A 91 5.06 -5.39 2.00
CA ASP A 91 4.37 -4.62 3.04
C ASP A 91 2.92 -5.07 3.24
N SER A 92 2.29 -5.59 2.18
CA SER A 92 0.98 -6.23 2.24
C SER A 92 0.71 -7.13 1.05
N PHE A 93 -0.13 -8.14 1.26
CA PHE A 93 -0.75 -9.00 0.26
C PHE A 93 -2.25 -8.74 0.32
N GLY A 94 -2.95 -8.75 -0.81
CA GLY A 94 -4.40 -8.61 -0.78
C GLY A 94 -5.13 -9.16 -1.98
N VAL A 95 -6.45 -9.28 -1.83
CA VAL A 95 -7.39 -9.75 -2.86
C VAL A 95 -8.59 -8.82 -2.89
N PHE A 96 -9.22 -8.66 -4.07
CA PHE A 96 -10.41 -7.83 -4.25
C PHE A 96 -11.53 -8.65 -4.91
N PRO A 97 -12.27 -9.46 -4.13
CA PRO A 97 -13.27 -10.38 -4.66
C PRO A 97 -14.31 -9.74 -5.59
N SER A 98 -14.65 -8.47 -5.35
CA SER A 98 -15.65 -7.73 -6.13
C SER A 98 -15.06 -6.93 -7.30
N ARG A 99 -13.74 -6.96 -7.55
CA ARG A 99 -13.07 -6.13 -8.57
C ARG A 99 -12.32 -6.95 -9.63
N SER A 100 -11.46 -7.87 -9.20
CA SER A 100 -10.67 -8.72 -10.11
C SER A 100 -10.22 -10.00 -9.40
N ARG A 101 -9.95 -11.05 -10.17
CA ARG A 101 -9.36 -12.31 -9.66
C ARG A 101 -7.84 -12.26 -9.71
N GLU A 102 -7.27 -11.28 -9.01
CA GLU A 102 -5.82 -11.05 -8.96
C GLU A 102 -5.36 -10.89 -7.51
N ILE A 103 -4.09 -11.24 -7.27
CA ILE A 103 -3.42 -11.07 -5.99
C ILE A 103 -2.64 -9.77 -6.04
N ARG A 104 -2.99 -8.82 -5.18
CA ARG A 104 -2.24 -7.56 -5.04
C ARG A 104 -1.04 -7.75 -4.12
N LEU A 105 0.15 -7.45 -4.63
CA LEU A 105 1.38 -7.40 -3.86
C LEU A 105 1.81 -5.95 -3.69
N ALA A 106 2.00 -5.51 -2.44
CA ALA A 106 2.59 -4.22 -2.14
C ALA A 106 4.04 -4.41 -1.68
N ILE A 107 4.97 -3.84 -2.45
CA ILE A 107 6.40 -3.95 -2.20
C ILE A 107 6.93 -2.55 -1.90
N MET A 108 7.65 -2.41 -0.79
CA MET A 108 8.14 -1.12 -0.33
C MET A 108 9.66 -1.13 -0.25
N GLY A 109 10.25 0.04 -0.49
CA GLY A 109 11.64 0.30 -0.11
C GLY A 109 12.64 0.44 -1.26
N PHE A 110 12.19 0.54 -2.51
CA PHE A 110 13.07 0.80 -3.65
C PHE A 110 13.86 2.09 -3.44
N LYS A 111 15.20 1.97 -3.44
CA LYS A 111 16.13 3.09 -3.18
C LYS A 111 16.34 3.96 -4.41
N SER A 112 16.34 3.35 -5.61
CA SER A 112 16.57 4.05 -6.86
C SER A 112 15.49 3.74 -7.92
N GLN A 113 15.38 4.63 -8.91
CA GLN A 113 14.56 4.39 -10.11
C GLN A 113 15.11 3.21 -10.92
N LYS A 114 16.43 3.03 -10.94
CA LYS A 114 17.08 1.90 -11.61
C LYS A 114 16.61 0.56 -11.02
N ASP A 115 16.62 0.41 -9.69
CA ASP A 115 16.18 -0.83 -9.04
C ASP A 115 14.72 -1.12 -9.33
N LEU A 116 13.88 -0.08 -9.31
CA LEU A 116 12.47 -0.19 -9.67
C LEU A 116 12.28 -0.58 -11.14
N GLY A 117 13.01 0.05 -12.06
CA GLY A 117 12.98 -0.28 -13.48
C GLY A 117 13.37 -1.73 -13.75
N SER A 118 14.50 -2.17 -13.19
CA SER A 118 14.95 -3.56 -13.28
C SER A 118 13.95 -4.54 -12.67
N TYR A 119 13.31 -4.19 -11.55
CA TYR A 119 12.24 -5.01 -10.96
C TYR A 119 11.06 -5.17 -11.91
N LEU A 120 10.56 -4.08 -12.49
CA LEU A 120 9.42 -4.10 -13.43
C LEU A 120 9.76 -4.88 -14.70
N GLU A 121 10.99 -4.76 -15.20
CA GLU A 121 11.48 -5.51 -16.36
C GLU A 121 11.56 -7.01 -16.06
N ASN A 122 12.23 -7.39 -14.97
CA ASN A 122 12.42 -8.79 -14.58
C ASN A 122 11.11 -9.52 -14.22
N THR A 123 10.10 -8.78 -13.79
CA THR A 123 8.76 -9.33 -13.52
C THR A 123 7.85 -9.36 -14.74
N GLY A 124 8.29 -8.79 -15.87
CA GLY A 124 7.52 -8.74 -17.11
C GLY A 124 6.32 -7.79 -17.01
N TRP A 125 6.43 -6.69 -16.24
CA TRP A 125 5.36 -5.70 -16.17
C TRP A 125 5.08 -5.10 -17.57
N PRO A 126 3.82 -5.12 -18.05
CA PRO A 126 3.53 -4.80 -19.46
C PRO A 126 3.52 -3.29 -19.78
N GLY A 127 3.74 -2.43 -18.78
CA GLY A 127 3.80 -0.98 -18.97
C GLY A 127 5.17 -0.48 -19.42
N ARG A 128 5.25 0.79 -19.84
CA ARG A 128 6.52 1.42 -20.21
C ARG A 128 7.25 1.96 -18.97
N ILE A 129 8.38 1.36 -18.63
CA ILE A 129 9.26 1.81 -17.53
C ILE A 129 9.61 3.30 -17.64
N PRO A 130 9.96 3.87 -18.82
CA PRO A 130 10.24 5.31 -18.93
C PRO A 130 9.06 6.22 -18.54
N ALA A 131 7.81 5.74 -18.67
CA ALA A 131 6.65 6.50 -18.22
C ALA A 131 6.55 6.55 -16.69
N VAL A 132 6.93 5.46 -16.01
CA VAL A 132 7.03 5.41 -14.54
C VAL A 132 8.12 6.36 -14.06
N ASP A 133 9.29 6.34 -14.71
CA ASP A 133 10.40 7.23 -14.38
C ASP A 133 10.01 8.70 -14.56
N SER A 134 9.34 9.04 -15.68
CA SER A 134 8.82 10.38 -15.92
C SER A 134 7.87 10.83 -14.81
N VAL A 135 6.94 9.98 -14.39
CA VAL A 135 6.03 10.30 -13.26
C VAL A 135 6.84 10.55 -11.99
N ILE A 136 7.76 9.66 -11.60
CA ILE A 136 8.54 9.83 -10.37
C ILE A 136 9.38 11.12 -10.43
N SER A 137 9.99 11.41 -11.58
CA SER A 137 10.86 12.58 -11.76
C SER A 137 10.11 13.91 -11.60
N ARG A 138 8.89 14.04 -12.13
CA ARG A 138 8.07 15.27 -11.92
C ARG A 138 7.80 15.57 -10.45
N PHE A 139 7.59 14.54 -9.64
CA PHE A 139 7.40 14.70 -8.20
C PHE A 139 8.74 14.95 -7.49
N ARG A 140 9.84 14.34 -7.93
CA ARG A 140 11.19 14.56 -7.34
C ARG A 140 11.68 15.99 -7.47
N GLU A 141 11.27 16.72 -8.51
CA GLU A 141 11.59 18.14 -8.67
C GLU A 141 11.04 19.02 -7.53
N ARG A 142 9.99 18.57 -6.85
CA ARG A 142 9.25 19.35 -5.83
C ARG A 142 9.30 18.71 -4.45
N VAL A 143 9.55 17.41 -4.38
CA VAL A 143 9.45 16.62 -3.16
C VAL A 143 10.69 15.74 -2.99
N PRO A 144 11.34 15.75 -1.81
CA PRO A 144 12.48 14.88 -1.53
C PRO A 144 12.01 13.42 -1.34
N ILE A 145 11.90 12.68 -2.44
CA ILE A 145 11.50 11.27 -2.41
C ILE A 145 12.69 10.41 -2.01
N ILE A 146 12.61 9.84 -0.80
CA ILE A 146 13.64 9.01 -0.19
C ILE A 146 13.58 7.57 -0.73
N ARG A 147 12.36 7.03 -0.90
CA ARG A 147 12.13 5.67 -1.42
C ARG A 147 10.84 5.60 -2.23
N THR A 148 10.71 4.55 -3.02
CA THR A 148 9.48 4.22 -3.73
C THR A 148 8.93 2.88 -3.23
N GLY A 149 7.61 2.77 -3.22
CA GLY A 149 6.88 1.53 -3.11
C GLY A 149 6.01 1.31 -4.34
N VAL A 150 5.73 0.05 -4.64
CA VAL A 150 4.86 -0.37 -5.73
C VAL A 150 3.75 -1.25 -5.23
N ASN A 151 2.64 -1.22 -5.95
CA ASN A 151 1.55 -2.15 -5.81
C ASN A 151 1.30 -2.71 -7.20
N ILE A 152 1.44 -4.02 -7.34
CA ILE A 152 1.20 -4.76 -8.57
C ILE A 152 0.08 -5.75 -8.34
N ASP A 153 -0.68 -6.03 -9.39
CA ASP A 153 -1.65 -7.12 -9.40
C ASP A 153 -1.05 -8.28 -10.15
N VAL A 154 -1.14 -9.47 -9.59
CA VAL A 154 -0.61 -10.70 -10.16
C VAL A 154 -1.77 -11.63 -10.48
N GLY A 155 -1.89 -11.98 -11.75
CA GLY A 155 -2.88 -12.91 -12.28
C GLY A 155 -2.22 -14.09 -12.99
N GLU A 156 -3.05 -14.88 -13.66
CA GLU A 156 -2.60 -16.04 -14.43
C GLU A 156 -1.72 -15.61 -15.62
N GLN A 157 -2.06 -14.49 -16.24
CA GLN A 157 -1.35 -13.94 -17.40
C GLN A 157 -0.15 -13.07 -17.04
N GLY A 158 0.34 -13.15 -15.79
CA GLY A 158 1.43 -12.32 -15.27
C GLY A 158 0.94 -11.10 -14.51
N LEU A 159 1.70 -10.01 -14.60
CA LEU A 159 1.39 -8.76 -13.90
C LEU A 159 0.33 -7.95 -14.67
N GLY A 160 -0.64 -7.41 -13.94
CA GLY A 160 -1.63 -6.49 -14.47
C GLY A 160 -1.01 -5.18 -14.99
N PRO A 161 -1.70 -4.47 -15.92
CA PRO A 161 -1.16 -3.28 -16.58
C PRO A 161 -1.15 -2.02 -15.70
N THR A 162 -1.68 -2.12 -14.48
CA THR A 162 -1.80 -0.99 -13.56
C THR A 162 -0.73 -1.08 -12.48
N LEU A 163 0.06 -0.01 -12.33
CA LEU A 163 1.08 0.10 -11.30
C LEU A 163 0.68 1.16 -10.29
N GLY A 164 0.64 0.79 -9.01
CA GLY A 164 0.39 1.72 -7.92
C GLY A 164 1.66 2.17 -7.23
N LEU A 165 2.13 3.38 -7.49
CA LEU A 165 3.33 3.95 -6.86
C LEU A 165 2.99 4.61 -5.52
N THR A 166 3.80 4.34 -4.50
CA THR A 166 3.80 5.08 -3.23
C THR A 166 5.13 5.80 -3.11
N LEU A 167 5.12 7.12 -3.11
CA LEU A 167 6.34 7.93 -3.01
C LEU A 167 6.58 8.27 -1.54
N ILE A 168 7.72 7.83 -1.01
CA ILE A 168 8.05 7.93 0.41
C ILE A 168 8.95 9.15 0.61
N VAL A 169 8.37 10.20 1.20
CA VAL A 169 9.03 11.50 1.41
C VAL A 169 9.81 11.60 2.72
N LYS A 170 9.61 10.64 3.63
CA LYS A 170 10.29 10.55 4.93
C LYS A 170 10.51 9.08 5.26
N GLN A 171 11.65 8.74 5.87
CA GLN A 171 11.94 7.36 6.24
C GLN A 171 11.00 6.92 7.37
N ARG A 172 9.94 6.19 7.01
CA ARG A 172 8.87 5.71 7.94
C ARG A 172 9.22 4.43 8.69
N TYR A 173 10.44 3.92 8.51
CA TYR A 173 10.82 2.56 8.89
C TYR A 173 12.07 2.52 9.79
N THR A 174 12.27 3.54 10.61
CA THR A 174 13.23 3.48 11.73
C THR A 174 12.54 2.89 12.96
N LYS A 175 13.29 2.16 13.79
CA LYS A 175 12.80 1.45 14.98
C LYS A 175 12.28 2.38 16.10
N ASP A 176 12.55 3.68 16.03
CA ASP A 176 12.23 4.61 17.11
C ASP A 176 10.82 5.21 17.01
N SER A 177 10.20 5.25 18.18
CA SER A 177 8.79 5.48 18.50
C SER A 177 8.13 6.74 17.91
N ARG A 178 6.81 6.64 17.63
CA ARG A 178 5.82 7.71 17.32
C ARG A 178 5.83 8.35 15.93
N TYR A 179 6.47 7.74 14.93
CA TYR A 179 6.55 8.28 13.54
C TYR A 179 5.22 8.72 12.88
N TRP A 180 4.09 8.06 13.20
CA TRP A 180 2.75 8.42 12.72
C TRP A 180 2.17 9.74 13.31
N LEU A 181 2.74 10.23 14.40
CA LEU A 181 2.38 11.48 15.08
C LEU A 181 3.36 12.61 14.71
N ASP A 182 4.65 12.30 14.63
CA ASP A 182 5.74 13.28 14.48
C ASP A 182 5.97 13.75 13.02
N GLY A 183 5.04 13.45 12.10
CA GLY A 183 5.18 13.75 10.66
C GLY A 183 3.86 14.04 9.95
N LEU A 184 2.81 14.38 10.69
CA LEU A 184 1.47 14.61 10.14
C LEU A 184 1.38 15.78 9.16
N THR A 185 2.31 16.73 9.24
CA THR A 185 2.21 18.05 8.60
C THR A 185 3.06 18.20 7.33
N ASP A 186 3.92 17.24 6.99
CA ASP A 186 4.86 17.41 5.85
C ASP A 186 4.27 16.96 4.50
N TRP A 187 2.95 17.02 4.35
CA TRP A 187 2.29 16.68 3.09
C TRP A 187 2.23 17.84 2.12
N ASP A 188 2.42 19.09 2.58
CA ASP A 188 2.28 20.29 1.75
C ASP A 188 3.11 20.24 0.46
N PRO A 189 4.41 19.86 0.46
CA PRO A 189 5.17 19.76 -0.79
C PRO A 189 4.60 18.71 -1.75
N PHE A 190 4.03 17.62 -1.22
CA PHE A 190 3.43 16.58 -2.05
C PHE A 190 2.07 17.01 -2.60
N LEU A 191 1.26 17.72 -1.81
CA LEU A 191 -0.02 18.28 -2.24
C LEU A 191 0.18 19.37 -3.28
N ASP A 192 1.21 20.21 -3.14
CA ASP A 192 1.65 21.16 -4.15
C ASP A 192 2.12 20.45 -5.43
N ALA A 193 2.95 19.41 -5.31
CA ALA A 193 3.33 18.62 -6.49
C ALA A 193 2.11 18.02 -7.23
N LEU A 194 1.08 17.58 -6.50
CA LEU A 194 -0.17 17.10 -7.08
C LEU A 194 -1.01 18.19 -7.76
N SER A 195 -0.94 19.44 -7.31
CA SER A 195 -1.71 20.54 -7.92
C SER A 195 -1.24 20.88 -9.34
N HIS A 196 -0.06 20.38 -9.73
CA HIS A 196 0.50 20.52 -11.06
C HIS A 196 0.12 19.36 -12.00
N GLU A 197 -0.65 18.37 -11.52
CA GLU A 197 -1.14 17.27 -12.34
C GLU A 197 -2.61 17.49 -12.70
N ASP A 198 -2.95 17.35 -13.99
CA ASP A 198 -4.32 17.56 -14.51
C ASP A 198 -5.38 16.57 -13.99
N ILE A 199 -4.95 15.57 -13.21
CA ILE A 199 -5.81 14.52 -12.68
C ILE A 199 -6.44 14.87 -11.32
N VAL A 200 -6.10 16.02 -10.74
CA VAL A 200 -6.60 16.43 -9.42
C VAL A 200 -7.37 17.75 -9.52
N VAL A 201 -8.54 17.80 -8.88
CA VAL A 201 -9.32 19.03 -8.77
C VAL A 201 -8.89 19.83 -7.53
N PRO A 202 -8.74 21.16 -7.61
CA PRO A 202 -8.26 22.00 -6.50
C PRO A 202 -9.05 21.82 -5.21
N GLU A 203 -10.36 21.62 -5.29
CA GLU A 203 -11.25 21.48 -4.14
C GLU A 203 -10.92 20.22 -3.33
N LYS A 204 -10.54 19.12 -4.01
CA LYS A 204 -10.12 17.88 -3.33
C LYS A 204 -8.77 18.04 -2.65
N LEU A 205 -7.84 18.80 -3.23
CA LEU A 205 -6.57 19.12 -2.59
C LEU A 205 -6.76 19.99 -1.36
N ALA A 206 -7.58 21.04 -1.47
CA ALA A 206 -7.92 21.90 -0.34
C ALA A 206 -8.61 21.12 0.79
N ALA A 207 -9.55 20.24 0.46
CA ALA A 207 -10.19 19.37 1.44
C ALA A 207 -9.21 18.39 2.10
N LEU A 208 -8.27 17.84 1.33
CA LEU A 208 -7.25 16.93 1.83
C LEU A 208 -6.23 17.64 2.74
N ALA A 209 -5.82 18.85 2.38
CA ALA A 209 -4.99 19.71 3.23
C ALA A 209 -5.73 20.06 4.54
N GLY A 210 -7.02 20.44 4.46
CA GLY A 210 -7.86 20.73 5.62
C GLY A 210 -8.24 19.51 6.47
N TRP A 211 -8.09 18.30 5.95
CA TRP A 211 -8.30 17.06 6.71
C TRP A 211 -7.23 16.86 7.77
N VAL A 212 -5.98 17.17 7.43
CA VAL A 212 -4.84 17.05 8.34
C VAL A 212 -5.08 17.99 9.51
N SER A 213 -5.13 17.42 10.72
CA SER A 213 -5.40 18.20 11.93
C SER A 213 -4.28 18.05 12.93
N LYS A 214 -4.00 19.13 13.66
CA LYS A 214 -3.26 19.04 14.91
C LYS A 214 -4.03 18.13 15.89
N PRO A 215 -3.33 17.46 16.83
CA PRO A 215 -3.97 16.72 17.90
C PRO A 215 -5.02 17.59 18.61
N THR A 216 -6.28 17.18 18.56
CA THR A 216 -7.41 17.94 19.10
C THR A 216 -7.88 17.27 20.39
N PRO A 217 -7.74 17.92 21.57
CA PRO A 217 -8.24 17.36 22.81
C PRO A 217 -9.77 17.35 22.79
N LEU A 218 -10.36 16.21 23.13
CA LEU A 218 -11.80 16.05 23.31
C LEU A 218 -12.08 15.67 24.76
N PHE A 219 -13.12 16.27 25.35
CA PHE A 219 -13.55 15.97 26.71
C PHE A 219 -14.96 15.38 26.66
N ALA A 220 -15.11 14.19 27.23
CA ALA A 220 -16.39 13.51 27.36
C ALA A 220 -16.58 13.04 28.81
N LYS A 221 -17.80 12.59 29.15
CA LYS A 221 -18.10 12.00 30.47
C LYS A 221 -17.16 10.83 30.82
N SER A 222 -16.68 10.11 29.80
CA SER A 222 -15.77 8.96 29.91
C SER A 222 -14.28 9.34 30.01
N GLY A 223 -13.93 10.63 29.98
CA GLY A 223 -12.56 11.10 30.16
C GLY A 223 -12.06 12.02 29.04
N ARG A 224 -10.74 12.16 28.97
CA ARG A 224 -10.05 12.97 27.97
C ARG A 224 -9.54 12.10 26.83
N PHE A 225 -9.82 12.53 25.61
CA PHE A 225 -9.34 11.89 24.40
C PHE A 225 -8.53 12.87 23.57
N VAL A 226 -7.77 12.33 22.63
CA VAL A 226 -7.08 13.09 21.58
C VAL A 226 -7.55 12.54 20.24
N LEU A 227 -8.16 13.43 19.45
CA LEU A 227 -8.51 13.16 18.07
C LEU A 227 -7.37 13.62 17.16
N LEU A 228 -7.02 12.74 16.23
CA LEU A 228 -5.99 12.98 15.24
C LEU A 228 -6.52 12.61 13.86
N ARG A 229 -6.35 13.51 12.89
CA ARG A 229 -6.65 13.24 11.47
C ARG A 229 -5.40 13.50 10.66
N GLY A 230 -5.12 12.61 9.72
CA GLY A 230 -3.94 12.73 8.88
C GLY A 230 -4.07 11.95 7.58
N ILE A 231 -3.04 12.08 6.75
CA ILE A 231 -2.88 11.29 5.53
C ILE A 231 -1.88 10.18 5.85
N HIS A 232 -2.32 8.93 5.71
CA HIS A 232 -1.46 7.76 5.86
C HIS A 232 -0.48 7.68 4.68
N HIS A 233 -0.96 7.65 3.44
CA HIS A 233 -0.11 7.75 2.25
C HIS A 233 -0.92 8.21 1.03
N ILE A 234 -0.22 8.62 -0.03
CA ILE A 234 -0.82 8.90 -1.33
C ILE A 234 -0.26 7.89 -2.33
N LYS A 235 -1.16 7.25 -3.07
CA LYS A 235 -0.86 6.27 -4.12
C LYS A 235 -1.13 6.89 -5.48
N LEU A 236 -0.11 6.95 -6.32
CA LEU A 236 -0.21 7.34 -7.72
C LEU A 236 -0.46 6.09 -8.57
N VAL A 237 -1.42 6.12 -9.47
CA VAL A 237 -1.79 4.98 -10.30
C VAL A 237 -1.38 5.26 -11.73
N VAL A 238 -0.39 4.52 -12.21
CA VAL A 238 0.09 4.57 -13.59
C VAL A 238 -0.57 3.44 -14.36
N SER A 239 -1.23 3.77 -15.46
CA SER A 239 -1.80 2.80 -16.40
C SER A 239 -1.91 3.44 -17.79
N GLY A 240 -1.74 2.64 -18.84
CA GLY A 240 -1.67 3.17 -20.21
C GLY A 240 -0.53 4.19 -20.40
N ASN A 241 0.62 3.97 -19.73
CA ASN A 241 1.82 4.80 -19.81
C ASN A 241 1.66 6.26 -19.36
N ARG A 242 0.67 6.55 -18.50
CA ARG A 242 0.50 7.87 -17.89
C ARG A 242 -0.04 7.74 -16.47
N LEU A 243 0.10 8.82 -15.70
CA LEU A 243 -0.59 8.95 -14.41
C LEU A 243 -2.09 9.09 -14.66
N GLN A 244 -2.89 8.17 -14.11
CA GLN A 244 -4.34 8.14 -14.33
C GLN A 244 -5.12 8.57 -13.09
N LYS A 245 -4.62 8.25 -11.89
CA LYS A 245 -5.31 8.52 -10.62
C LYS A 245 -4.30 8.82 -9.52
N ALA A 246 -4.71 9.65 -8.57
CA ALA A 246 -4.08 9.78 -7.27
C ALA A 246 -5.11 9.40 -6.20
N LYS A 247 -4.71 8.55 -5.25
CA LYS A 247 -5.55 8.09 -4.14
C LYS A 247 -4.88 8.47 -2.82
N ALA A 248 -5.53 9.32 -2.04
CA ALA A 248 -5.08 9.60 -0.68
C ALA A 248 -5.76 8.65 0.30
N TYR A 249 -4.95 7.98 1.10
CA TYR A 249 -5.41 7.14 2.21
C TYR A 249 -5.33 7.98 3.46
N VAL A 250 -6.48 8.41 3.97
CA VAL A 250 -6.59 9.22 5.18
C VAL A 250 -6.88 8.34 6.39
N PHE A 251 -6.56 8.84 7.57
CA PHE A 251 -6.90 8.18 8.83
C PHE A 251 -7.49 9.16 9.83
N MET A 252 -8.19 8.58 10.80
CA MET A 252 -8.64 9.22 12.02
C MET A 252 -8.33 8.30 13.19
N VAL A 253 -7.65 8.81 14.21
CA VAL A 253 -7.35 8.07 15.44
C VAL A 253 -7.94 8.83 16.62
N LEU A 254 -8.68 8.11 17.47
CA LEU A 254 -9.12 8.58 18.77
C LEU A 254 -8.38 7.75 19.83
N SER A 255 -7.54 8.40 20.63
CA SER A 255 -6.84 7.75 21.75
C SER A 255 -7.33 8.33 23.06
N GLY A 256 -7.53 7.49 24.08
CA GLY A 256 -7.61 7.98 25.46
C GLY A 256 -6.30 8.70 25.79
N ALA A 257 -6.39 9.82 26.51
CA ALA A 257 -5.20 10.46 27.03
C ALA A 257 -4.63 9.57 28.13
N VAL A 258 -3.40 9.07 27.95
CA VAL A 258 -2.70 8.38 29.03
C VAL A 258 -2.39 9.45 30.08
N SER A 259 -2.92 9.29 31.29
CA SER A 259 -2.55 10.13 32.43
C SER A 259 -1.04 10.02 32.63
N PHE A 260 -0.32 11.14 32.51
CA PHE A 260 1.07 11.26 32.93
C PHE A 260 1.11 11.61 34.42
#